data_AF-A0A7V5VKJ4-F1
#
_entry.id   AF-A0A7V5VKJ4-F1
#
_cell.length_a   1.000
_cell.length_b   1.000
_cell.length_c   1.000
_cell.angle_alpha   90.00
_cell.angle_beta   90.00
_cell.angle_gamma   90.00
#
_symmetry.space_group_name_H-M   'P 1'
#
loop_
_entity.id
_entity.type
_entity.pdbx_description
1 polymer ?
#
loop_
_entity_poly.entity_id
_entity_poly.type
_entity_poly.pdbx_seq_one_letter_code
_entity_poly.pdbx_strand_id
1 'polypeptide(L)'
;MATPVVLDAEYDGKHFVPDQNVSLSPGQRVRLVLLPATEQTPTSREERLQRYWQMIERFRNSPISVSLTDEQLRREHLYEDE
;
A
#
# COMPACT_ATOMS: atom_id res chain seq x y z
N MET A 1 24.52 -19.79 18.51
CA MET A 1 24.15 -19.52 17.11
C MET A 1 23.30 -18.26 17.10
N ALA A 2 23.61 -17.27 16.27
CA ALA A 2 22.80 -16.05 16.21
C ALA A 2 21.53 -16.33 15.41
N THR A 3 20.37 -16.00 15.98
CA THR A 3 19.08 -16.10 15.30
C THR A 3 19.04 -15.06 14.17
N PRO A 4 18.76 -15.45 12.91
CA PRO A 4 18.61 -14.49 11.84
C PRO A 4 17.40 -13.60 12.12
N VAL A 5 17.61 -12.28 12.06
CA VAL A 5 16.52 -11.29 12.14
C VAL A 5 15.91 -11.18 10.75
N VAL A 6 14.61 -11.48 10.63
CA VAL A 6 13.84 -11.29 9.40
C VAL A 6 13.14 -9.94 9.51
N LEU A 7 13.18 -9.18 8.43
CA LEU A 7 12.66 -7.82 8.34
C LEU A 7 11.80 -7.76 7.09
N ASP A 8 10.72 -6.99 7.16
CA ASP A 8 9.97 -6.59 5.98
C ASP A 8 10.63 -5.36 5.34
N ALA A 9 10.57 -5.31 4.01
CA ALA A 9 11.13 -4.22 3.21
C ALA A 9 10.30 -4.00 1.96
N GLU A 10 10.09 -2.74 1.60
CA GLU A 10 9.45 -2.31 0.37
C GLU A 10 10.48 -2.16 -0.75
N TYR A 11 10.12 -2.54 -1.98
CA TYR A 11 10.96 -2.32 -3.15
C TYR A 11 10.50 -1.06 -3.90
N ASP A 12 11.31 0.00 -3.90
CA ASP A 12 10.99 1.30 -4.51
C ASP A 12 11.23 1.35 -6.04
N GLY A 13 11.53 0.21 -6.66
CA GLY A 13 11.94 0.12 -8.07
C GLY A 13 13.45 0.06 -8.28
N LYS A 14 14.26 0.36 -7.26
CA LYS A 14 15.73 0.34 -7.32
C LYS A 14 16.41 -0.21 -6.07
N HIS A 15 15.84 -0.01 -4.91
CA HIS A 15 16.36 -0.40 -3.60
C HIS A 15 15.30 -1.11 -2.76
N PHE A 16 15.74 -1.98 -1.86
CA PHE A 16 14.90 -2.52 -0.79
C PHE A 16 15.04 -1.61 0.43
N VAL A 17 13.95 -0.96 0.80
CA VAL A 17 13.87 -0.04 1.93
C VAL A 17 13.22 -0.79 3.10
N PRO A 18 13.95 -1.09 4.18
CA PRO A 18 13.37 -1.79 5.32
C PRO A 18 12.38 -0.90 6.06
N ASP A 19 11.27 -1.48 6.55
CA ASP A 19 10.26 -0.75 7.33
C ASP A 19 10.79 -0.29 8.70
N GLN A 20 11.90 -0.89 9.13
CA GLN A 20 12.55 -0.66 10.42
C GLN A 20 14.02 -0.31 10.22
N ASN A 21 14.54 0.60 11.04
CA ASN A 21 15.97 0.91 11.02
C ASN A 21 16.80 -0.32 11.40
N VAL A 22 17.75 -0.67 10.53
CA VAL A 22 18.65 -1.81 10.75
C VAL A 22 20.07 -1.31 10.94
N SER A 23 20.70 -1.71 12.05
CA SER A 23 22.10 -1.39 12.34
C SER A 23 23.05 -2.28 11.54
N LEU A 24 23.26 -1.94 10.27
CA LEU A 24 24.22 -2.61 9.38
C LEU A 24 25.31 -1.63 8.93
N SER A 25 26.53 -2.13 8.80
CA SER A 25 27.64 -1.36 8.21
C SER A 25 27.57 -1.39 6.68
N PRO A 26 28.03 -0.33 5.98
CA PRO A 26 28.16 -0.36 4.53
C PRO A 26 28.99 -1.57 4.06
N GLY A 27 28.47 -2.32 3.07
CA GLY A 27 29.12 -3.51 2.52
C GLY A 27 28.88 -4.81 3.31
N GLN A 28 28.13 -4.77 4.41
CA GLN A 28 27.75 -5.98 5.14
C GLN A 28 26.81 -6.85 4.30
N ARG A 29 27.14 -8.14 4.18
CA ARG A 29 26.35 -9.08 3.38
C ARG A 29 25.04 -9.43 4.08
N VAL A 30 23.94 -9.36 3.34
CA VAL A 30 22.61 -9.79 3.77
C VAL A 30 22.08 -10.86 2.82
N ARG A 31 21.09 -11.62 3.27
CA ARG A 31 20.36 -12.58 2.44
C ARG A 31 18.95 -12.05 2.20
N LEU A 32 18.58 -11.93 0.94
CA LEU A 32 17.21 -11.60 0.54
C LEU A 32 16.42 -12.89 0.39
N VAL A 33 15.21 -12.92 0.96
CA VAL A 33 14.24 -13.99 0.77
C VAL A 33 13.03 -13.37 0.10
N LEU A 34 12.84 -13.66 -1.19
CA LEU A 34 11.64 -13.26 -1.90
C LEU A 34 10.59 -14.33 -1.63
N LEU A 35 9.60 -13.97 -0.82
CA LEU A 35 8.40 -14.78 -0.73
C LEU A 35 7.67 -14.61 -2.06
N PRO A 36 7.24 -15.69 -2.74
CA PRO A 36 6.32 -15.53 -3.86
C PRO A 36 5.18 -14.66 -3.36
N ALA A 37 4.68 -13.75 -4.19
CA ALA A 37 3.38 -13.18 -3.92
C ALA A 37 2.47 -14.39 -3.73
N THR A 38 2.10 -14.67 -2.48
CA THR A 38 0.85 -15.35 -2.22
C THR A 38 -0.09 -14.50 -3.04
N GLU A 39 -0.66 -15.09 -4.11
CA GLU A 39 -1.81 -14.50 -4.80
C GLU A 39 -2.58 -13.82 -3.69
N GLN A 40 -2.66 -12.48 -3.71
CA GLN A 40 -3.36 -11.72 -2.69
C GLN A 40 -4.61 -12.52 -2.42
N THR A 41 -4.66 -13.26 -1.30
CA THR A 41 -5.52 -14.44 -1.22
C THR A 41 -6.87 -13.92 -1.63
N PRO A 42 -7.49 -14.44 -2.71
CA PRO A 42 -8.67 -13.81 -3.27
C PRO A 42 -9.59 -13.64 -2.09
N THR A 43 -9.74 -12.38 -1.63
CA THR A 43 -10.44 -12.09 -0.38
C THR A 43 -11.73 -12.84 -0.56
N SER A 44 -12.05 -13.73 0.38
CA SER A 44 -13.20 -14.61 0.20
C SER A 44 -14.37 -13.71 -0.22
N ARG A 45 -15.28 -14.18 -1.07
CA ARG A 45 -16.40 -13.34 -1.53
C ARG A 45 -17.05 -12.57 -0.36
N GLU A 46 -17.08 -13.21 0.81
CA GLU A 46 -17.51 -12.68 2.10
C GLU A 46 -16.62 -11.53 2.61
N GLU A 47 -15.30 -11.65 2.64
CA GLU A 47 -14.38 -10.56 3.02
C GLU A 47 -14.46 -9.37 2.06
N ARG A 48 -14.61 -9.61 0.75
CA ARG A 48 -14.83 -8.53 -0.23
C ARG A 48 -16.13 -7.79 0.07
N LEU A 49 -17.21 -8.54 0.26
CA LEU A 49 -18.52 -7.97 0.63
C LEU A 49 -18.44 -7.20 1.94
N GLN A 50 -17.72 -7.73 2.93
CA GLN A 50 -17.56 -7.07 4.23
C GLN A 50 -16.80 -5.75 4.11
N ARG A 51 -15.75 -5.68 3.28
CA ARG A 51 -15.05 -4.42 2.97
C ARG A 51 -15.97 -3.41 2.26
N TYR A 52 -16.78 -3.85 1.31
CA TYR A 52 -17.76 -2.98 0.65
C TYR A 52 -18.80 -2.45 1.64
N TRP A 53 -19.32 -3.30 2.52
CA TRP A 53 -20.26 -2.89 3.56
C TRP A 53 -19.65 -1.86 4.51
N GLN A 54 -18.42 -2.07 4.96
CA GLN A 54 -17.71 -1.10 5.81
C GLN A 54 -17.49 0.24 5.11
N MET A 55 -17.19 0.23 3.80
CA MET A 55 -17.06 1.46 3.02
C MET A 55 -18.39 2.20 2.92
N ILE A 56 -19.50 1.50 2.62
CA ILE A 56 -20.84 2.09 2.56
C ILE A 56 -21.25 2.67 3.92
N GLU A 57 -20.99 1.96 5.01
CA GLU A 57 -21.27 2.47 6.36
C GLU A 57 -20.48 3.73 6.69
N ARG A 58 -19.19 3.79 6.32
CA ARG A 58 -18.38 5.01 6.48
C ARG A 58 -18.97 6.19 5.70
N PHE A 59 -19.42 5.98 4.47
CA PHE A 59 -20.09 7.01 3.66
C PHE A 59 -21.43 7.44 4.25
N ARG A 60 -22.23 6.51 4.81
CA ARG A 60 -23.51 6.86 5.47
C ARG A 60 -23.31 7.64 6.75
N ASN A 61 -22.29 7.27 7.54
CA ASN A 61 -22.02 7.88 8.84
C ASN A 61 -21.25 9.20 8.73
N SER A 62 -20.51 9.39 7.63
CA SER A 62 -19.80 10.63 7.32
C SER A 62 -19.90 10.90 5.81
N PRO A 63 -21.06 11.39 5.33
CA PRO A 63 -21.18 11.76 3.93
C PRO A 63 -20.19 12.89 3.67
N ILE A 64 -19.10 12.58 2.95
CA ILE A 64 -18.20 13.61 2.47
C ILE A 64 -18.99 14.34 1.39
N SER A 65 -19.64 15.44 1.77
CA SER A 65 -20.20 16.39 0.81
C SER A 65 -19.03 17.12 0.17
N VAL A 66 -18.29 16.44 -0.71
CA VAL A 66 -17.43 17.16 -1.65
C VAL A 66 -18.39 17.74 -2.68
N SER A 67 -18.95 18.92 -2.40
CA SER A 67 -19.49 19.74 -3.48
C SER A 67 -18.27 20.24 -4.26
N LEU A 68 -17.78 19.41 -5.17
CA LEU A 68 -16.78 19.88 -6.12
C LEU A 68 -17.45 21.01 -6.90
N THR A 69 -16.95 22.22 -6.76
CA THR A 69 -17.39 23.32 -7.61
C THR A 69 -16.93 23.03 -9.03
N ASP A 70 -17.65 23.52 -10.05
CA ASP A 70 -17.27 23.33 -11.47
C ASP A 70 -15.80 23.70 -11.74
N GLU A 71 -15.26 24.65 -10.96
CA GLU A 71 -13.86 25.09 -10.98
C GLU A 71 -12.87 23.95 -10.64
N GLN A 72 -13.23 23.05 -9.72
CA GLN A 72 -12.40 21.94 -9.27
C GLN A 72 -12.41 20.79 -10.28
N LEU A 73 -13.56 20.52 -10.91
CA LEU A 73 -13.68 19.54 -12.00
C LEU A 73 -12.89 19.96 -13.24
N ARG A 74 -12.76 21.27 -13.49
CA ARG A 74 -12.02 21.80 -14.64
C ARG A 74 -10.50 21.59 -14.55
N ARG A 75 -9.95 21.40 -13.33
CA ARG A 75 -8.51 21.23 -13.12
C ARG A 75 -8.01 19.79 -13.32
N GLU A 76 -8.89 18.79 -13.22
CA GLU A 76 -8.50 17.39 -13.49
C GLU A 76 -8.24 17.14 -14.99
N HIS A 77 -8.88 17.89 -15.88
CA HIS A 77 -8.68 17.77 -17.34
C HIS A 77 -7.42 18.45 -17.88
N LEU A 78 -6.60 19.11 -17.06
CA LEU A 78 -5.40 19.82 -17.54
C LEU A 78 -4.13 18.95 -17.58
N TYR A 79 -4.20 17.70 -17.11
CA TYR A 79 -3.04 16.81 -17.01
C TYR A 79 -3.16 15.52 -17.87
N GLU A 80 -4.12 15.45 -18.79
CA GLU A 80 -4.26 14.28 -19.69
C GLU A 80 -3.37 14.33 -20.95
N ASP A 81 -2.63 15.43 -21.18
CA ASP A 81 -1.74 15.54 -22.33
C ASP A 81 -0.27 15.78 -21.92
N GLU A 82 0.44 14.72 -21.52
CA GLU A 82 1.88 14.55 -21.79
C GLU A 82 2.15 13.20 -22.47
#